data_AF-A0A914UGM9-F1
#
_entry.id   AF-A0A914UGM9-F1
#
_cell.length_a   1.000
_cell.length_b   1.000
_cell.length_c   1.000
_cell.angle_alpha   90.00
_cell.angle_beta   90.00
_cell.angle_gamma   90.00
#
_symmetry.space_group_name_H-M   'P 1'
#
loop_
_entity.id
_entity.type
_entity.pdbx_description
1 polymer ?
#
loop_
_entity_poly.entity_id
_entity_poly.type
_entity_poly.pdbx_seq_one_letter_code
_entity_poly.pdbx_strand_id
1 'polypeptide(L)'
;MKLLIAFLALASVVSAFHTAVKFESGDNYCIVIDAVASGYITYEDIYEGRKKFDFKVDPITYTNGKCSGIVNKTTGETLILGFYPSNYTPTSAAANPWELTINFKENDVQTNNAYKIVSYTLNAELYPELFPNATHQSVLYSQDPTADLEWHGEETRGFSCSKSGLPFVNDTNVVFENLKVLAFGLLEKPDFPSSQNFEQCKLDVRTSDVVPIVVGACLAGLVIIVLIAYLIGRARAKRQGYASV
;
A
#
# COMPACT_ATOMS: atom_id res chain seq x y z
N MET A 1 48.07 5.24 1.94
CA MET A 1 46.95 6.17 2.27
C MET A 1 45.80 5.86 1.31
N LYS A 2 44.91 4.91 1.66
CA LYS A 2 43.77 4.52 0.82
C LYS A 2 42.55 5.26 1.35
N LEU A 3 42.01 6.16 0.54
CA LEU A 3 40.85 7.00 0.82
C LEU A 3 39.59 6.12 0.74
N LEU A 4 38.95 5.83 1.88
CA LEU A 4 37.63 5.21 1.92
C LEU A 4 36.61 6.31 1.63
N ILE A 5 36.05 6.34 0.41
CA ILE A 5 34.92 7.19 0.09
C ILE A 5 33.68 6.49 0.67
N ALA A 6 33.24 6.95 1.84
CA ALA A 6 31.95 6.57 2.39
C ALA A 6 30.86 7.26 1.56
N PHE A 7 30.22 6.50 0.68
CA PHE A 7 28.92 6.87 0.12
C PHE A 7 27.91 6.88 1.27
N LEU A 8 27.72 8.05 1.90
CA LEU A 8 26.52 8.32 2.68
C LEU A 8 25.36 8.39 1.69
N ALA A 9 24.69 7.26 1.49
CA ALA A 9 23.33 7.27 0.97
C ALA A 9 22.49 8.06 1.98
N LEU A 10 22.12 9.28 1.61
CA LEU A 10 21.05 10.02 2.26
C LEU A 10 19.78 9.20 2.03
N ALA A 11 19.53 8.23 2.90
CA ALA A 11 18.22 7.64 3.07
C ALA A 11 17.32 8.75 3.60
N SER A 12 16.76 9.55 2.70
CA SER A 12 15.65 10.46 3.00
C SER A 12 14.60 9.65 3.76
N VAL A 13 14.51 9.91 5.07
CA VAL A 13 13.56 9.29 5.98
C VAL A 13 12.19 9.61 5.42
N VAL A 14 11.45 8.61 4.96
CA VAL A 14 10.04 8.82 4.61
C VAL A 14 9.29 8.75 5.93
N SER A 15 8.65 9.84 6.33
CA SER A 15 7.84 9.82 7.55
C SER A 15 6.54 9.03 7.29
N ALA A 16 6.17 8.18 8.23
CA ALA A 16 4.84 7.60 8.25
C ALA A 16 3.85 8.67 8.71
N PHE A 17 2.70 8.76 8.05
CA PHE A 17 1.60 9.60 8.52
C PHE A 17 0.53 8.75 9.19
N HIS A 18 -0.07 9.32 10.22
CA HIS A 18 -1.23 8.80 10.94
C HIS A 18 -2.31 9.88 10.89
N THR A 19 -3.47 9.57 10.34
CA THR A 19 -4.54 10.56 10.24
C THR A 19 -5.93 9.94 10.20
N ALA A 20 -6.94 10.77 10.47
CA ALA A 20 -8.32 10.34 10.63
C ALA A 20 -9.32 11.34 10.06
N VAL A 21 -10.49 10.84 9.64
CA VAL A 21 -11.64 11.64 9.22
C VAL A 21 -12.68 11.63 10.33
N LYS A 22 -13.07 12.83 10.76
CA LYS A 22 -14.06 13.07 11.80
C LYS A 22 -15.47 13.17 11.21
N PHE A 23 -16.49 12.70 11.94
CA PHE A 23 -17.89 12.93 11.57
C PHE A 23 -18.24 14.43 11.58
N GLU A 24 -19.10 14.86 10.66
CA GLU A 24 -19.61 16.25 10.64
C GLU A 24 -20.44 16.56 11.90
N SER A 25 -21.16 15.57 12.42
CA SER A 25 -21.95 15.68 13.65
C SER A 25 -21.37 14.75 14.73
N GLY A 26 -20.62 15.31 15.67
CA GLY A 26 -20.10 14.60 16.85
C GLY A 26 -18.59 14.64 16.96
N ASP A 27 -18.07 13.91 17.96
CA ASP A 27 -16.63 13.84 18.26
C ASP A 27 -15.95 12.54 17.78
N ASN A 28 -16.71 11.68 17.09
CA ASN A 28 -16.23 10.40 16.61
C ASN A 28 -15.54 10.51 15.25
N TYR A 29 -14.78 9.47 14.89
CA TYR A 29 -14.07 9.31 13.63
C TYR A 29 -14.58 8.09 12.88
N CYS A 30 -14.59 8.17 11.55
CA CYS A 30 -15.04 7.11 10.66
C CYS A 30 -13.92 6.42 9.91
N ILE A 31 -12.90 7.19 9.52
CA ILE A 31 -11.74 6.69 8.80
C ILE A 31 -10.51 6.95 9.66
N VAL A 32 -9.63 5.95 9.78
CA VAL A 32 -8.26 6.10 10.28
C VAL A 32 -7.33 5.40 9.32
N ILE A 33 -6.22 6.05 8.99
CA ILE A 33 -5.21 5.53 8.07
C ILE A 33 -3.80 5.79 8.59
N ASP A 34 -2.98 4.74 8.54
CA ASP A 34 -1.53 4.79 8.73
C ASP A 34 -0.86 4.31 7.46
N ALA A 35 0.08 5.08 6.94
CA ALA A 35 0.94 4.62 5.86
C ALA A 35 2.18 5.48 5.71
N VAL A 36 3.11 4.98 4.92
CA VAL A 36 4.16 5.75 4.26
C VAL A 36 3.77 5.83 2.78
N ALA A 37 3.63 7.01 2.19
CA ALA A 37 3.24 7.14 0.78
C ALA A 37 4.32 7.81 -0.08
N SER A 38 4.54 7.25 -1.26
CA SER A 38 5.45 7.79 -2.28
C SER A 38 4.97 7.39 -3.67
N GLY A 39 5.47 8.01 -4.71
CA GLY A 39 5.01 7.70 -6.05
C GLY A 39 5.69 8.52 -7.12
N TYR A 40 5.13 8.47 -8.31
CA TYR A 40 5.53 9.34 -9.41
C TYR A 40 4.31 9.79 -10.20
N ILE A 41 4.35 11.04 -10.66
CA ILE A 41 3.41 11.56 -11.65
C ILE A 41 4.09 11.66 -13.01
N THR A 42 3.32 11.50 -14.08
CA THR A 42 3.73 11.82 -15.45
C THR A 42 3.04 13.08 -15.93
N TYR A 43 3.81 14.10 -16.31
CA TYR A 43 3.32 15.40 -16.79
C TYR A 43 3.90 15.75 -18.17
N GLU A 44 3.27 16.71 -18.87
CA GLU A 44 3.74 17.19 -20.17
C GLU A 44 4.58 18.46 -20.05
N ASP A 45 5.80 18.40 -20.56
CA ASP A 45 6.77 19.48 -20.69
C ASP A 45 6.78 20.00 -22.13
N ILE A 46 6.76 21.32 -22.30
CA ILE A 46 6.66 21.97 -23.62
C ILE A 46 7.86 21.71 -24.54
N TYR A 47 9.02 21.30 -24.00
CA TYR A 47 10.23 21.02 -24.78
C TYR A 47 10.58 19.53 -24.82
N GLU A 48 10.38 18.83 -23.71
CA GLU A 48 10.81 17.44 -23.53
C GLU A 48 9.68 16.42 -23.70
N GLY A 49 8.42 16.85 -23.86
CA GLY A 49 7.27 15.97 -23.94
C GLY A 49 6.92 15.37 -22.57
N ARG A 50 6.62 14.07 -22.49
CA ARG A 50 6.22 13.44 -21.22
C ARG A 50 7.42 13.23 -20.28
N LYS A 51 7.35 13.80 -19.09
CA LYS A 51 8.34 13.65 -18.00
C LYS A 51 7.72 13.00 -16.78
N LYS A 52 8.56 12.30 -16.00
CA LYS A 52 8.18 11.74 -14.70
C LYS A 52 8.76 12.57 -13.57
N PHE A 53 8.01 12.67 -12.47
CA PHE A 53 8.46 13.30 -11.24
C PHE A 53 8.13 12.40 -10.05
N ASP A 54 9.17 11.92 -9.39
CA ASP A 54 9.07 11.15 -8.15
C ASP A 54 8.80 12.08 -6.96
N PHE A 55 7.88 11.66 -6.09
CA PHE A 55 7.51 12.39 -4.89
C PHE A 55 7.36 11.45 -3.68
N LYS A 56 7.46 12.05 -2.50
CA LYS A 56 7.07 11.45 -1.23
C LYS A 56 6.03 12.32 -0.57
N VAL A 57 5.13 11.69 0.16
CA VAL A 57 4.10 12.34 0.95
C VAL A 57 4.67 12.59 2.34
N ASP A 58 5.20 13.79 2.57
CA ASP A 58 5.77 14.16 3.87
C ASP A 58 5.89 15.70 4.02
N PRO A 59 5.19 16.35 4.97
CA PRO A 59 4.11 15.82 5.81
C PRO A 59 2.74 15.90 5.11
N ILE A 60 1.73 15.21 5.67
CA ILE A 60 0.33 15.53 5.36
C ILE A 60 0.04 16.95 5.88
N THR A 61 -0.37 17.83 4.98
CA THR A 61 -0.71 19.24 5.28
C THR A 61 -2.07 19.33 5.94
N TYR A 62 -3.05 18.58 5.43
CA TYR A 62 -4.36 18.48 6.05
C TYR A 62 -5.01 17.14 5.68
N THR A 63 -5.96 16.73 6.52
CA THR A 63 -6.86 15.61 6.23
C THR A 63 -8.29 16.09 6.32
N ASN A 64 -9.07 15.77 5.30
CA ASN A 64 -10.50 16.06 5.25
C ASN A 64 -11.24 14.82 4.74
N GLY A 65 -12.56 14.89 4.68
CA GLY A 65 -13.36 13.78 4.20
C GLY A 65 -14.82 13.89 4.56
N LYS A 66 -15.56 12.82 4.27
CA LYS A 66 -16.96 12.66 4.64
C LYS A 66 -17.19 11.26 5.17
N CYS A 67 -17.74 11.16 6.38
CA CYS A 67 -18.13 9.90 7.00
C CYS A 67 -19.53 9.41 6.56
N SER A 68 -20.26 10.24 5.83
CA SER A 68 -21.53 9.85 5.24
C SER A 68 -21.76 10.67 3.97
N GLY A 69 -21.79 9.98 2.85
CA GLY A 69 -22.03 10.55 1.54
C GLY A 69 -22.63 9.52 0.60
N ILE A 70 -22.90 9.93 -0.64
CA ILE A 70 -23.34 9.02 -1.69
C ILE A 70 -22.20 8.86 -2.68
N VAL A 71 -21.62 7.66 -2.73
CA VAL A 71 -20.60 7.26 -3.70
C VAL A 71 -21.21 6.20 -4.61
N ASN A 72 -21.31 6.49 -5.92
CA ASN A 72 -21.91 5.59 -6.91
C ASN A 72 -23.32 5.08 -6.51
N LYS A 73 -24.17 5.99 -6.02
CA LYS A 73 -25.57 5.73 -5.60
C LYS A 73 -25.75 4.88 -4.32
N THR A 74 -24.68 4.65 -3.56
CA THR A 74 -24.73 3.94 -2.27
C THR A 74 -24.05 4.79 -1.21
N THR A 75 -24.33 4.52 0.07
CA THR A 75 -23.58 5.11 1.18
C THR A 75 -22.09 4.86 0.99
N GLY A 76 -21.33 5.94 1.08
CA GLY A 76 -19.90 5.93 0.90
C GLY A 76 -19.22 6.92 1.83
N GLU A 77 -17.94 6.68 2.08
CA GLU A 77 -17.08 7.59 2.80
C GLU A 77 -15.97 8.08 1.87
N THR A 78 -15.48 9.29 2.14
CA THR A 78 -14.43 9.92 1.35
C THR A 78 -13.30 10.32 2.29
N LEU A 79 -12.07 9.96 1.93
CA LEU A 79 -10.83 10.43 2.53
C LEU A 79 -10.15 11.39 1.56
N ILE A 80 -9.73 12.57 2.04
CA ILE A 80 -8.96 13.55 1.28
C ILE A 80 -7.67 13.83 2.05
N LEU A 81 -6.55 13.57 1.41
CA LEU A 81 -5.21 13.84 1.92
C LEU A 81 -4.61 15.01 1.14
N GLY A 82 -4.39 16.14 1.81
CA GLY A 82 -3.68 17.29 1.27
C GLY A 82 -2.20 17.23 1.63
N PHE A 83 -1.29 17.34 0.66
CA PHE A 83 0.16 17.32 0.90
C PHE A 83 0.94 18.09 -0.16
N TYR A 84 2.18 18.46 0.16
CA TYR A 84 3.16 18.90 -0.83
C TYR A 84 4.13 17.75 -1.12
N PRO A 85 4.64 17.62 -2.34
CA PRO A 85 5.71 16.66 -2.61
C PRO A 85 6.94 17.03 -1.78
N SER A 86 7.61 16.05 -1.15
CA SER A 86 8.71 16.27 -0.18
C SER A 86 9.85 17.19 -0.64
N ASN A 87 10.05 17.34 -1.95
CA ASN A 87 11.08 18.19 -2.53
C ASN A 87 10.62 19.65 -2.74
N TYR A 88 9.42 20.00 -2.25
CA TYR A 88 8.82 21.31 -2.39
C TYR A 88 8.40 21.86 -1.03
N THR A 89 8.95 23.03 -0.71
CA THR A 89 8.48 23.86 0.38
C THR A 89 7.76 25.06 -0.25
N PRO A 90 6.45 25.24 0.00
CA PRO A 90 5.71 26.35 -0.59
C PRO A 90 6.34 27.68 -0.14
N THR A 91 6.77 28.49 -1.12
CA THR A 91 7.38 29.81 -0.89
C THR A 91 6.34 30.89 -0.65
N SER A 92 5.08 30.63 -1.06
CA SER A 92 3.94 31.51 -0.86
C SER A 92 2.84 30.80 -0.07
N ALA A 93 2.13 31.56 0.76
CA ALA A 93 0.95 31.08 1.48
C ALA A 93 -0.25 30.77 0.54
N ALA A 94 -0.11 31.02 -0.77
CA ALA A 94 -1.14 30.81 -1.78
C ALA A 94 -0.89 29.55 -2.62
N ALA A 95 0.21 28.82 -2.40
CA ALA A 95 0.39 27.52 -3.04
C ALA A 95 -0.70 26.56 -2.52
N ASN A 96 -1.41 25.90 -3.44
CA ASN A 96 -2.38 24.88 -3.06
C ASN A 96 -1.65 23.53 -2.93
N PRO A 97 -1.87 22.74 -1.88
CA PRO A 97 -1.32 21.39 -1.78
C PRO A 97 -1.94 20.47 -2.83
N TRP A 98 -1.26 19.37 -3.15
CA TRP A 98 -1.85 18.27 -3.92
C TRP A 98 -2.91 17.56 -3.08
N GLU A 99 -3.96 17.08 -3.74
CA GLU A 99 -5.07 16.42 -3.06
C GLU A 99 -5.26 15.00 -3.59
N LEU A 100 -5.03 14.01 -2.73
CA LEU A 100 -5.39 12.63 -2.99
C LEU A 100 -6.73 12.31 -2.36
N THR A 101 -7.73 12.06 -3.19
CA THR A 101 -9.08 11.67 -2.78
C THR A 101 -9.27 10.19 -2.98
N ILE A 102 -9.73 9.49 -1.94
CA ILE A 102 -10.03 8.05 -1.95
C ILE A 102 -11.48 7.88 -1.49
N ASN A 103 -12.27 7.17 -2.27
CA ASN A 103 -13.66 6.89 -1.98
C ASN A 103 -13.86 5.42 -1.64
N PHE A 104 -14.54 5.18 -0.52
CA PHE A 104 -14.95 3.87 -0.05
C PHE A 104 -16.45 3.72 -0.21
N LYS A 105 -16.90 2.50 -0.47
CA LYS A 105 -18.30 2.14 -0.53
C LYS A 105 -18.57 0.98 0.42
N GLU A 106 -19.67 1.08 1.15
CA GLU A 106 -20.18 -0.02 1.95
C GLU A 106 -20.79 -1.09 1.04
N ASN A 107 -20.52 -2.36 1.35
CA ASN A 107 -21.08 -3.47 0.60
C ASN A 107 -22.53 -3.71 1.06
N ASP A 108 -23.49 -3.60 0.14
CA ASP A 108 -24.95 -3.67 0.39
C ASP A 108 -25.47 -5.11 0.63
N VAL A 109 -24.62 -6.02 1.12
CA VAL A 109 -25.00 -7.41 1.34
C VAL A 109 -25.22 -7.61 2.83
N GLN A 110 -26.50 -7.53 3.19
CA GLN A 110 -27.22 -7.68 4.48
C GLN A 110 -26.62 -8.42 5.71
N THR A 111 -25.34 -8.79 5.80
CA THR A 111 -24.81 -9.43 7.01
C THR A 111 -23.38 -9.07 7.42
N ASN A 112 -22.51 -8.54 6.55
CA ASN A 112 -21.15 -8.19 6.98
C ASN A 112 -20.92 -6.72 6.73
N ASN A 113 -20.53 -6.01 7.79
CA ASN A 113 -20.14 -4.60 7.87
C ASN A 113 -18.94 -4.25 6.95
N ALA A 114 -18.97 -4.68 5.69
CA ALA A 114 -17.83 -4.69 4.79
C ALA A 114 -17.77 -3.41 3.95
N TYR A 115 -16.56 -2.99 3.60
CA TYR A 115 -16.32 -1.91 2.65
C TYR A 115 -15.26 -2.30 1.64
N LYS A 116 -15.22 -1.53 0.55
CA LYS A 116 -14.11 -1.56 -0.41
C LYS A 116 -13.83 -0.17 -0.95
N ILE A 117 -12.59 0.05 -1.36
CA ILE A 117 -12.24 1.19 -2.22
C ILE A 117 -12.96 1.06 -3.58
N VAL A 118 -13.49 2.17 -4.09
CA VAL A 118 -14.24 2.19 -5.37
C VAL A 118 -13.73 3.20 -6.37
N SER A 119 -13.13 4.29 -5.92
CA SER A 119 -12.50 5.26 -6.79
C SER A 119 -11.48 6.09 -6.05
N TYR A 120 -10.51 6.61 -6.79
CA TYR A 120 -9.52 7.53 -6.27
C TYR A 120 -9.04 8.49 -7.37
N THR A 121 -8.64 9.69 -6.95
CA THR A 121 -8.15 10.76 -7.83
C THR A 121 -7.03 11.53 -7.15
N LEU A 122 -6.03 11.94 -7.92
CA LEU A 122 -4.95 12.80 -7.45
C LEU A 122 -5.02 14.12 -8.23
N ASN A 123 -5.30 15.23 -7.55
CA ASN A 123 -5.16 16.56 -8.11
C ASN A 123 -3.76 17.09 -7.79
N ALA A 124 -2.91 17.22 -8.81
CA ALA A 124 -1.53 17.69 -8.65
C ALA A 124 -1.37 19.08 -9.27
N GLU A 125 -0.89 20.02 -8.46
CA GLU A 125 -0.49 21.36 -8.89
C GLU A 125 0.96 21.34 -9.40
N LEU A 126 1.18 21.80 -10.62
CA LEU A 126 2.49 21.85 -11.26
C LEU A 126 3.13 23.21 -10.99
N TYR A 127 3.70 23.36 -9.78
CA TYR A 127 4.37 24.59 -9.35
C TYR A 127 5.53 24.96 -10.30
N PRO A 128 5.63 26.21 -10.77
CA PRO A 128 6.69 26.63 -11.69
C PRO A 128 8.11 26.40 -11.16
N GLU A 129 8.32 26.36 -9.85
CA GLU A 129 9.62 26.10 -9.22
C GLU A 129 10.10 24.65 -9.42
N LEU A 130 9.16 23.70 -9.45
CA LEU A 130 9.45 22.28 -9.69
C LEU A 130 9.26 21.88 -11.15
N PHE A 131 8.33 22.55 -11.83
CA PHE A 131 7.85 22.22 -13.17
C PHE A 131 7.88 23.46 -14.08
N PRO A 132 9.06 24.07 -14.32
CA PRO A 132 9.17 25.38 -15.00
C PRO A 132 8.61 25.41 -16.42
N ASN A 133 8.51 24.24 -17.06
CA ASN A 133 8.08 24.06 -18.44
C ASN A 133 6.82 23.17 -18.55
N ALA A 134 6.09 22.96 -17.45
CA ALA A 134 4.84 22.22 -17.53
C ALA A 134 3.82 22.93 -18.43
N THR A 135 3.12 22.13 -19.24
CA THR A 135 2.11 22.62 -20.19
C THR A 135 0.82 23.06 -19.48
N HIS A 136 0.59 22.53 -18.27
CA HIS A 136 -0.59 22.80 -17.46
C HIS A 136 -0.18 23.29 -16.07
N GLN A 137 -1.05 24.08 -15.43
CA GLN A 137 -0.84 24.54 -14.05
C GLN A 137 -1.26 23.48 -13.03
N SER A 138 -2.24 22.64 -13.37
CA SER A 138 -2.66 21.50 -12.55
C SER A 138 -3.15 20.35 -13.43
N VAL A 139 -3.08 19.14 -12.90
CA VAL A 139 -3.51 17.90 -13.57
C VAL A 139 -4.29 17.03 -12.60
N LEU A 140 -5.50 16.64 -13.00
CA LEU A 140 -6.31 15.67 -12.29
C LEU A 140 -6.08 14.27 -12.86
N TYR A 141 -5.37 13.43 -12.10
CA TYR A 141 -5.19 12.02 -12.41
C TYR A 141 -6.36 11.21 -11.85
N SER A 142 -7.05 10.48 -12.72
CA SER A 142 -8.12 9.55 -12.33
C SER A 142 -7.58 8.12 -12.23
N GLN A 143 -8.26 7.29 -11.44
CA GLN A 143 -7.99 5.86 -11.35
C GLN A 143 -7.82 5.21 -12.74
N ASP A 144 -6.82 4.34 -12.86
CA ASP A 144 -6.68 3.47 -14.03
C ASP A 144 -7.85 2.46 -14.11
N PRO A 145 -8.56 2.36 -15.25
CA PRO A 145 -9.66 1.39 -15.41
C PRO A 145 -9.27 -0.08 -15.19
N THR A 146 -7.97 -0.40 -15.30
CA THR A 146 -7.41 -1.75 -15.14
C THR A 146 -6.85 -2.00 -13.73
N ALA A 147 -6.95 -1.02 -12.83
CA ALA A 147 -6.48 -1.14 -11.46
C ALA A 147 -7.19 -2.28 -10.70
N ASP A 148 -6.41 -3.22 -10.14
CA ASP A 148 -6.93 -4.20 -9.16
C ASP A 148 -6.94 -3.54 -7.78
N LEU A 149 -8.15 -3.32 -7.27
CA LEU A 149 -8.40 -2.61 -6.02
C LEU A 149 -8.54 -3.60 -4.86
N GLU A 150 -7.49 -3.76 -4.07
CA GLU A 150 -7.47 -4.73 -2.96
C GLU A 150 -7.92 -4.17 -1.60
N TRP A 151 -8.12 -2.86 -1.46
CA TRP A 151 -8.45 -2.30 -0.14
C TRP A 151 -9.89 -2.62 0.20
N HIS A 152 -10.08 -3.63 1.04
CA HIS A 152 -11.36 -4.02 1.58
C HIS A 152 -11.21 -4.42 3.05
N GLY A 153 -12.27 -4.22 3.82
CA GLY A 153 -12.40 -4.81 5.14
C GLY A 153 -13.79 -5.40 5.27
N GLU A 154 -13.91 -6.57 5.86
CA GLU A 154 -15.17 -7.24 6.19
C GLU A 154 -15.54 -6.95 7.65
N GLU A 155 -15.70 -7.98 8.48
CA GLU A 155 -16.31 -7.91 9.81
C GLU A 155 -15.70 -6.84 10.72
N THR A 156 -14.37 -6.68 10.68
CA THR A 156 -13.66 -5.71 11.53
C THR A 156 -13.41 -4.37 10.85
N ARG A 157 -13.75 -4.23 9.56
CA ARG A 157 -13.51 -3.02 8.78
C ARG A 157 -12.04 -2.55 8.78
N GLY A 158 -11.09 -3.43 9.10
CA GLY A 158 -9.66 -3.11 9.07
C GLY A 158 -8.99 -3.78 7.88
N PHE A 159 -8.20 -3.05 7.13
CA PHE A 159 -7.34 -3.55 6.07
C PHE A 159 -5.89 -3.19 6.35
N SER A 160 -4.97 -4.10 6.06
CA SER A 160 -3.53 -3.88 6.17
C SER A 160 -2.79 -4.49 4.99
N CYS A 161 -1.73 -3.82 4.56
CA CYS A 161 -0.86 -4.33 3.51
C CYS A 161 0.55 -3.77 3.65
N SER A 162 1.56 -4.62 3.53
CA SER A 162 2.96 -4.18 3.54
C SER A 162 3.25 -3.22 2.38
N LYS A 163 2.63 -3.43 1.22
CA LYS A 163 2.79 -2.58 0.04
C LYS A 163 1.57 -2.63 -0.87
N SER A 164 0.94 -1.48 -1.11
CA SER A 164 -0.19 -1.35 -2.04
C SER A 164 -0.03 -0.17 -2.97
N GLY A 165 -0.27 -0.38 -4.27
CA GLY A 165 -0.26 0.68 -5.28
C GLY A 165 -1.66 1.14 -5.66
N LEU A 166 -1.80 2.41 -6.00
CA LEU A 166 -2.95 3.03 -6.64
C LEU A 166 -2.48 3.55 -8.02
N PRO A 167 -2.61 2.76 -9.09
CA PRO A 167 -2.24 3.20 -10.43
C PRO A 167 -3.27 4.18 -11.00
N PHE A 168 -2.81 5.25 -11.61
CA PHE A 168 -3.65 6.24 -12.26
C PHE A 168 -3.41 6.20 -13.77
N VAL A 169 -4.33 6.82 -14.52
CA VAL A 169 -4.13 7.07 -15.94
C VAL A 169 -2.82 7.82 -16.19
N ASN A 170 -2.29 7.67 -17.42
CA ASN A 170 -1.05 8.31 -17.88
C ASN A 170 0.24 7.80 -17.21
N ASP A 171 0.29 6.55 -16.75
CA ASP A 171 1.48 5.98 -16.09
C ASP A 171 1.90 6.87 -14.91
N THR A 172 0.96 7.07 -13.99
CA THR A 172 1.14 7.75 -12.70
C THR A 172 0.79 6.74 -11.62
N ASN A 173 1.51 6.73 -10.50
CA ASN A 173 1.25 5.75 -9.45
C ASN A 173 1.57 6.33 -8.07
N VAL A 174 0.72 5.99 -7.09
CA VAL A 174 0.97 6.23 -5.66
C VAL A 174 1.10 4.88 -4.98
N VAL A 175 2.17 4.69 -4.22
CA VAL A 175 2.47 3.47 -3.48
C VAL A 175 2.45 3.78 -1.98
N PHE A 176 1.68 2.98 -1.26
CA PHE A 176 1.58 2.97 0.19
C PHE A 176 2.38 1.80 0.74
N GLU A 177 3.26 2.06 1.70
CA GLU A 177 4.00 1.06 2.45
C GLU A 177 3.52 1.04 3.90
N ASN A 178 3.49 -0.15 4.50
CA ASN A 178 2.94 -0.39 5.85
C ASN A 178 1.53 0.18 6.04
N LEU A 179 0.69 0.05 5.01
CA LEU A 179 -0.66 0.57 5.00
C LEU A 179 -1.50 -0.15 6.07
N LYS A 180 -2.20 0.63 6.88
CA LYS A 180 -3.35 0.20 7.68
C LYS A 180 -4.46 1.20 7.46
N VAL A 181 -5.66 0.74 7.19
CA VAL A 181 -6.82 1.60 7.01
C VAL A 181 -8.04 0.94 7.65
N LEU A 182 -8.82 1.77 8.31
CA LEU A 182 -10.13 1.43 8.84
C LEU A 182 -11.10 2.47 8.29
N ALA A 183 -12.18 2.03 7.65
CA ALA A 183 -13.25 2.90 7.15
C ALA A 183 -14.60 2.42 7.70
N PHE A 184 -15.61 3.28 7.67
CA PHE A 184 -16.92 3.01 8.27
C PHE A 184 -16.84 2.70 9.77
N GLY A 185 -15.83 3.24 10.46
CA GLY A 185 -15.67 3.11 11.90
C GLY A 185 -16.64 4.00 12.69
N LEU A 186 -16.81 3.67 13.97
CA LEU A 186 -17.35 4.61 14.97
C LEU A 186 -16.35 4.68 16.11
N LEU A 187 -15.33 5.54 15.94
CA LEU A 187 -14.16 5.59 16.81
C LEU A 187 -14.21 6.84 17.68
N GLU A 188 -14.01 6.70 18.99
CA GLU A 188 -13.99 7.83 19.93
C GLU A 188 -12.69 8.65 19.85
N LYS A 189 -11.64 8.08 19.25
CA LYS A 189 -10.31 8.67 19.09
C LYS A 189 -9.87 8.53 17.65
N PRO A 190 -8.95 9.38 17.16
CA PRO A 190 -8.40 9.27 15.81
C PRO A 190 -7.45 8.07 15.63
N ASP A 191 -7.54 7.04 16.49
CA ASP A 191 -6.64 5.90 16.54
C ASP A 191 -7.36 4.59 16.20
N PHE A 192 -6.58 3.58 15.77
CA PHE A 192 -7.10 2.23 15.66
C PHE A 192 -7.47 1.66 17.04
N PRO A 193 -8.61 0.97 17.18
CA PRO A 193 -8.93 0.24 18.40
C PRO A 193 -7.83 -0.75 18.80
N SER A 194 -7.55 -0.91 20.09
CA SER A 194 -6.51 -1.85 20.56
C SER A 194 -6.77 -3.31 20.16
N SER A 195 -8.04 -3.67 19.96
CA SER A 195 -8.50 -4.99 19.52
C SER A 195 -8.76 -5.05 18.00
N GLN A 196 -8.26 -4.10 17.22
CA GLN A 196 -8.50 -4.03 15.79
C GLN A 196 -7.82 -5.20 15.08
N ASN A 197 -8.61 -6.02 14.38
CA ASN A 197 -8.09 -6.99 13.43
C ASN A 197 -8.05 -6.36 12.04
N PHE A 198 -7.01 -6.70 11.29
CA PHE A 198 -6.82 -6.22 9.92
C PHE A 198 -6.80 -7.42 8.98
N GLU A 199 -7.63 -7.36 7.95
CA GLU A 199 -7.50 -8.21 6.79
C GLU A 199 -6.21 -7.86 6.05
N GLN A 200 -5.55 -8.88 5.53
CA GLN A 200 -4.27 -8.73 4.84
C GLN A 200 -4.47 -8.78 3.34
N CYS A 201 -3.73 -7.96 2.60
CA CYS A 201 -3.70 -8.03 1.15
C CYS A 201 -3.11 -9.35 0.63
N LYS A 202 -3.34 -9.66 -0.64
CA LYS A 202 -2.87 -10.93 -1.24
C LYS A 202 -1.36 -11.09 -1.11
N LEU A 203 -0.61 -9.99 -1.21
CA LEU A 203 0.85 -9.99 -1.09
C LEU A 203 1.33 -10.55 0.25
N ASP A 204 0.69 -10.15 1.35
CA ASP A 204 1.09 -10.56 2.70
C ASP A 204 0.64 -12.00 2.99
N VAL A 205 -0.57 -12.38 2.55
CA VAL A 205 -1.08 -13.75 2.73
C VAL A 205 -0.22 -14.79 2.01
N ARG A 206 0.29 -14.49 0.80
CA ARG A 206 1.15 -15.41 0.03
C ARG A 206 2.46 -15.75 0.74
N THR A 207 2.95 -14.88 1.62
CA THR A 207 4.14 -15.21 2.43
C THR A 207 3.86 -16.27 3.48
N SER A 208 2.61 -16.42 3.93
CA SER A 208 2.18 -17.45 4.88
C SER A 208 2.15 -18.85 4.25
N ASP A 209 1.80 -18.94 2.95
CA ASP A 209 1.78 -20.20 2.18
C ASP A 209 3.19 -20.82 1.96
N VAL A 210 4.26 -20.10 2.29
CA VAL A 210 5.63 -20.63 2.23
C VAL A 210 5.85 -21.79 3.21
N VAL A 211 5.15 -21.79 4.36
CA VAL A 211 5.34 -22.80 5.40
C VAL A 211 5.01 -24.22 4.90
N PRO A 212 3.82 -24.51 4.30
CA PRO A 212 3.54 -25.82 3.71
C PRO A 212 4.57 -26.28 2.67
N ILE A 213 5.11 -25.38 1.85
CA ILE A 213 6.08 -25.71 0.79
C ILE A 213 7.40 -26.18 1.41
N VAL A 214 7.88 -25.46 2.44
CA VAL A 214 9.12 -25.82 3.15
C VAL A 214 8.97 -27.16 3.88
N VAL A 215 7.83 -27.37 4.55
CA VAL A 215 7.55 -28.65 5.23
C VAL A 215 7.53 -29.79 4.20
N GLY A 216 6.93 -29.59 3.03
CA GLY A 216 6.92 -30.56 1.94
C GLY A 216 8.33 -30.92 1.44
N ALA A 217 9.20 -29.92 1.25
CA ALA A 217 10.57 -30.13 0.80
C ALA A 217 11.42 -30.91 1.83
N CYS A 218 11.26 -30.60 3.12
CA CYS A 218 11.95 -31.31 4.21
C CYS A 218 11.54 -32.79 4.29
N LEU A 219 10.23 -33.07 4.19
CA LEU A 219 9.72 -34.44 4.21
C LEU A 219 10.20 -35.24 2.99
N ALA A 220 10.16 -34.66 1.79
CA ALA A 220 10.68 -35.30 0.58
C ALA A 220 12.18 -35.60 0.66
N GLY A 221 12.98 -34.65 1.18
CA GLY A 221 14.41 -34.84 1.39
C GLY A 221 14.73 -35.99 2.34
N LEU A 222 14.01 -36.10 3.46
CA LEU A 222 14.19 -37.19 4.42
C LEU A 222 13.89 -38.55 3.78
N VAL A 223 12.81 -38.64 3.00
CA VAL A 223 12.45 -39.88 2.27
C VAL A 223 13.56 -40.30 1.31
N ILE A 224 14.15 -39.36 0.56
CA ILE A 224 15.26 -39.66 -0.36
C ILE A 224 16.47 -40.18 0.41
N ILE A 225 16.84 -39.56 1.54
CA ILE A 225 17.97 -40.01 2.37
C ILE A 225 17.73 -41.43 2.88
N VAL A 226 16.53 -41.73 3.39
CA VAL A 226 16.18 -43.07 3.88
C VAL A 226 16.23 -44.10 2.75
N LEU A 227 15.75 -43.76 1.55
CA LEU A 227 15.84 -44.65 0.39
C LEU A 227 17.28 -44.94 0.00
N ILE A 228 18.16 -43.93 -0.03
CA ILE A 228 19.59 -44.12 -0.31
C ILE A 228 20.23 -45.02 0.75
N ALA A 229 20.00 -44.74 2.03
CA ALA A 229 20.54 -45.54 3.13
C ALA A 229 20.06 -47.00 3.05
N TYR A 230 18.77 -47.21 2.74
CA TYR A 230 18.20 -48.53 2.55
C TYR A 230 18.85 -49.28 1.37
N LEU A 231 19.04 -48.61 0.23
CA LEU A 231 19.67 -49.22 -0.95
C LEU A 231 21.11 -49.64 -0.66
N ILE A 232 21.88 -48.80 0.04
CA ILE A 232 23.27 -49.13 0.44
C ILE A 232 23.27 -50.31 1.43
N GLY A 233 22.41 -50.28 2.44
CA GLY A 233 22.28 -51.37 3.42
C GLY A 233 21.91 -52.70 2.75
N ARG A 234 20.93 -52.65 1.84
CA ARG A 234 20.49 -53.82 1.07
C ARG A 234 21.58 -54.34 0.13
N ALA A 235 22.33 -53.46 -0.51
CA ALA A 235 23.46 -53.84 -1.36
C ALA A 235 24.58 -54.54 -0.58
N ARG A 236 24.84 -54.10 0.66
CA ARG A 236 25.86 -54.71 1.54
C ARG A 236 25.44 -56.10 2.03
N ALA A 237 24.19 -56.26 2.45
CA ALA A 237 23.65 -57.54 2.93
C ALA A 237 23.73 -58.64 1.86
N LYS A 238 23.52 -58.29 0.59
CA LYS A 238 23.61 -59.24 -0.55
C LYS A 238 25.03 -59.81 -0.76
N ARG A 239 26.09 -59.16 -0.27
CA ARG A 239 27.49 -59.62 -0.41
C ARG A 239 27.95 -60.57 0.71
N GLN A 240 27.16 -60.77 1.76
CA GLN A 240 27.54 -61.60 2.92
C GLN A 240 26.93 -63.01 2.88
N GLY A 241 26.25 -63.40 1.80
CA GLY A 241 25.48 -64.66 1.70
C GLY A 241 26.13 -65.82 0.94
N TYR A 242 27.44 -65.80 0.66
CA TYR A 242 28.13 -66.92 0.01
C TYR A 242 29.47 -67.22 0.70
N ALA A 243 29.38 -67.76 1.91
CA ALA A 243 30.46 -68.51 2.53
C ALA A 243 29.85 -69.77 3.14
N SER A 244 29.46 -70.70 2.26
CA SER A 244 29.20 -72.09 2.63
C SER A 244 30.47 -72.91 2.38
N VAL A 245 31.30 -73.03 3.41
CA VAL A 245 32.17 -74.20 3.70
C VAL A 245 32.61 -74.13 5.16
#